data_AF-A0A7S2PWJ2-F1
#
_entry.id   AF-A0A7S2PWJ2-F1
#
_cell.length_a   1.000
_cell.length_b   1.000
_cell.length_c   1.000
_cell.angle_alpha   90.00
_cell.angle_beta   90.00
_cell.angle_gamma   90.00
#
_symmetry.space_group_name_H-M   'P 1'
#
loop_
_entity.id
_entity.type
_entity.pdbx_description
1 polymer ?
#
loop_
_entity_poly.entity_id
_entity_poly.type
_entity_poly.pdbx_seq_one_letter_code
_entity_poly.pdbx_strand_id
1 'polypeptide(L)'
;ESHMTQEEFDALEYPKVPEYMTGEWMAEQIEKERVDPRENPNLLLDMNEQEFWNNIQRKPYAKAILRSEQHWVDRKKVWCKQYERVEIMNQLREDIAEELEDCSMEVKRLVTPMMQYKICETSLWNAMREAHERGA
;
A
#
# COMPACT_ATOMS: atom_id res chain seq x y z
N GLU A 1 -1.18 -11.58 19.66
CA GLU A 1 -0.88 -12.77 18.85
C GLU A 1 -1.07 -12.39 17.38
N SER A 2 -0.09 -12.65 16.52
CA SER A 2 -0.20 -12.33 15.09
C SER A 2 -1.25 -13.25 14.46
N HIS A 3 -2.24 -12.69 13.77
CA HIS A 3 -3.29 -13.46 13.08
C HIS A 3 -2.81 -14.16 11.79
N MET A 4 -1.52 -14.09 11.48
CA MET A 4 -0.93 -14.58 10.25
C MET A 4 0.22 -15.51 10.58
N THR A 5 0.23 -16.68 9.95
CA THR A 5 1.31 -17.66 10.04
C THR A 5 2.55 -17.18 9.26
N GLN A 6 3.73 -17.72 9.57
CA GLN A 6 4.97 -17.32 8.88
C GLN A 6 4.93 -17.66 7.38
N GLU A 7 4.26 -18.74 7.00
CA GLU A 7 4.08 -19.15 5.60
C GLU A 7 3.19 -18.16 4.83
N GLU A 8 2.08 -17.72 5.44
CA GLU A 8 1.23 -16.66 4.88
C GLU A 8 1.98 -15.32 4.77
N PHE A 9 2.85 -15.01 5.74
CA PHE A 9 3.67 -13.81 5.72
C PHE A 9 4.71 -13.85 4.59
N ASP A 10 5.38 -14.99 4.40
CA ASP A 10 6.39 -15.17 3.36
C ASP A 10 5.77 -15.19 1.95
N ALA A 11 4.53 -15.66 1.81
CA ALA A 11 3.77 -15.63 0.56
C ALA A 11 3.40 -14.22 0.09
N LEU A 12 3.41 -13.22 1.00
CA LEU A 12 3.13 -11.82 0.67
C LEU A 12 4.32 -11.09 0.03
N GLU A 13 5.41 -11.81 -0.24
CA GLU A 13 6.63 -11.30 -0.91
C GLU A 13 7.18 -10.02 -0.26
N TYR A 14 7.02 -9.87 1.05
CA TYR A 14 7.55 -8.72 1.76
C TYR A 14 9.08 -8.65 1.59
N PRO A 15 9.66 -7.43 1.50
CA PRO A 15 11.10 -7.27 1.52
C PRO A 15 11.70 -7.94 2.75
N LYS A 16 12.43 -9.05 2.53
CA LYS A 16 13.07 -9.79 3.61
C LYS A 16 14.24 -9.00 4.17
N VAL A 17 14.28 -8.89 5.49
CA VAL A 17 15.46 -8.39 6.20
C VAL A 17 16.57 -9.43 6.00
N PRO A 18 17.81 -9.04 5.65
CA PRO A 18 18.90 -9.98 5.51
C PRO A 18 19.12 -10.80 6.78
N GLU A 19 19.35 -12.11 6.65
CA GLU A 19 19.42 -13.06 7.77
C GLU A 19 20.51 -12.73 8.80
N TYR A 20 21.57 -12.02 8.39
CA TYR A 20 22.64 -11.59 9.30
C TYR A 20 22.24 -10.43 10.22
N MET A 21 21.14 -9.72 9.93
CA MET A 21 20.63 -8.62 10.76
C MET A 21 19.76 -9.17 11.89
N THR A 22 20.37 -9.98 12.76
CA THR A 22 19.72 -10.49 13.97
C THR A 22 19.54 -9.37 15.00
N GLY A 23 18.71 -9.62 16.03
CA GLY A 23 18.54 -8.66 17.13
C GLY A 23 19.85 -8.36 17.87
N GLU A 24 20.73 -9.36 18.01
CA GLU A 24 22.07 -9.20 18.57
C GLU A 24 22.95 -8.32 17.69
N TRP A 25 22.94 -8.55 16.36
CA TRP A 25 23.65 -7.70 15.42
C TRP A 25 23.17 -6.24 15.49
N MET A 26 21.85 -6.01 15.54
CA MET A 26 21.30 -4.66 15.67
C MET A 26 21.74 -3.98 16.97
N ALA A 27 21.76 -4.70 18.09
CA ALA A 27 22.23 -4.15 19.36
C ALA A 27 23.72 -3.76 19.31
N GLU A 28 24.57 -4.61 18.74
CA GLU A 28 25.99 -4.30 18.53
C GLU A 28 26.20 -3.11 17.59
N GLN A 29 25.42 -3.02 16.52
CA GLN A 29 25.50 -1.90 15.58
C GLN A 29 25.08 -0.58 16.23
N ILE A 30 24.01 -0.57 17.02
CA ILE A 30 23.58 0.63 17.76
C ILE A 30 24.68 1.12 18.70
N GLU A 31 25.35 0.21 19.41
CA GLU A 31 26.43 0.57 20.32
C GLU A 31 27.64 1.12 19.54
N LYS A 32 28.01 0.49 18.43
CA LYS A 32 29.10 0.97 17.55
C LYS A 32 28.79 2.36 16.99
N GLU A 33 27.57 2.59 16.52
CA GLU A 33 27.15 3.87 15.97
C GLU A 33 27.06 4.99 17.01
N ARG A 34 26.92 4.64 18.30
CA ARG A 34 26.92 5.59 19.40
C ARG A 34 28.31 6.09 19.74
N VAL A 35 29.33 5.25 19.58
CA VAL A 35 30.66 5.48 20.18
C VAL A 35 31.76 5.65 19.13
N ASP A 36 31.64 5.06 17.94
CA ASP A 36 32.69 5.05 16.92
C ASP A 36 32.38 6.01 15.73
N PRO A 37 33.14 7.10 15.55
CA PRO A 37 33.03 7.99 14.40
C PRO A 37 33.29 7.34 13.04
N ARG A 38 33.94 6.17 13.00
CA ARG A 38 34.17 5.42 11.76
C ARG A 38 32.91 4.69 11.29
N GLU A 39 32.09 4.26 12.23
CA GLU A 39 30.82 3.57 11.98
C GLU A 39 29.67 4.57 11.84
N ASN A 40 29.73 5.70 12.55
CA ASN A 40 28.76 6.78 12.43
C ASN A 40 29.43 8.13 12.10
N PRO A 41 29.56 8.48 10.82
CA PRO A 41 30.09 9.77 10.40
C PRO A 41 29.19 10.95 10.82
N ASN A 42 27.98 10.70 11.31
CA ASN A 42 27.04 11.74 11.73
C ASN A 42 27.20 12.18 13.19
N LEU A 43 28.14 11.62 13.95
CA LEU A 43 28.32 11.99 15.37
C LEU A 43 28.60 13.49 15.59
N LEU A 44 29.11 14.18 14.57
CA LEU A 44 29.48 15.60 14.62
C LEU A 44 28.73 16.47 13.59
N LEU A 45 27.80 15.89 12.82
CA LEU A 45 27.06 16.60 11.77
C LEU A 45 25.73 17.12 12.30
N ASP A 46 25.32 18.32 11.84
CA ASP A 46 23.99 18.85 12.15
C ASP A 46 22.93 18.06 11.37
N MET A 47 21.80 17.78 12.03
CA MET A 47 20.64 17.10 11.44
C MET A 47 20.01 17.89 10.29
N ASN A 48 20.27 19.20 10.22
CA ASN A 48 19.80 20.06 9.14
C ASN A 48 20.66 19.94 7.86
N GLU A 49 21.84 19.32 7.94
CA GLU A 49 22.72 19.15 6.80
C GLU A 49 22.29 17.95 5.93
N GLN A 50 22.29 18.13 4.61
CA GLN A 50 21.94 17.06 3.67
C GLN A 50 22.88 15.83 3.80
N GLU A 51 24.13 16.05 4.20
CA GLU A 51 25.12 15.00 4.39
C GLU A 51 24.75 14.03 5.51
N PHE A 52 24.13 14.53 6.59
CA PHE A 52 23.59 13.73 7.68
C PHE A 52 22.59 12.68 7.15
N TRP A 53 21.63 13.12 6.34
CA TRP A 53 20.61 12.25 5.75
C TRP A 53 21.19 11.28 4.73
N ASN A 54 22.15 11.72 3.91
CA ASN A 54 22.83 10.85 2.94
C ASN A 54 23.58 9.70 3.64
N ASN A 55 24.23 9.98 4.77
CA ASN A 55 24.94 8.96 5.53
C ASN A 55 23.98 7.96 6.20
N ILE A 56 22.83 8.42 6.70
CA ILE A 56 21.77 7.53 7.23
C ILE A 56 21.28 6.58 6.13
N GLN A 57 21.01 7.10 4.93
CA GLN A 57 20.50 6.29 3.82
C GLN A 57 21.51 5.25 3.29
N ARG A 58 22.80 5.47 3.50
CA ARG A 58 23.86 4.51 3.10
C ARG A 58 23.93 3.29 4.00
N LYS A 59 23.36 3.35 5.21
CA LYS A 59 23.43 2.25 6.18
C LYS A 59 22.72 0.99 5.66
N PRO A 60 23.28 -0.20 5.90
CA PRO A 60 22.72 -1.46 5.37
C PRO A 60 21.26 -1.69 5.79
N TYR A 61 20.93 -1.44 7.06
CA TYR A 61 19.57 -1.62 7.57
C TYR A 61 18.60 -0.53 7.09
N ALA A 62 19.08 0.68 6.80
CA ALA A 62 18.25 1.76 6.29
C ALA A 62 17.62 1.39 4.94
N LYS A 63 18.35 0.68 4.07
CA LYS A 63 17.79 0.18 2.81
C LYS A 63 16.69 -0.86 3.02
N ALA A 64 16.80 -1.71 4.04
CA ALA A 64 15.76 -2.70 4.36
C ALA A 64 14.49 -2.00 4.88
N ILE A 65 14.64 -1.02 5.78
CA ILE A 65 13.54 -0.20 6.30
C ILE A 65 12.87 0.58 5.16
N LEU A 66 13.64 1.30 4.33
CA LEU A 66 13.12 2.06 3.19
C LEU A 66 12.37 1.19 2.19
N ARG A 67 12.82 -0.05 1.94
CA ARG A 67 12.10 -0.99 1.06
C ARG A 67 10.75 -1.40 1.66
N SER A 68 10.70 -1.64 2.97
CA SER A 68 9.44 -1.96 3.65
C SER A 68 8.46 -0.77 3.62
N GLU A 69 8.95 0.45 3.87
CA GLU A 69 8.16 1.67 3.76
C GLU A 69 7.65 1.90 2.33
N GLN A 70 8.52 1.71 1.33
CA GLN A 70 8.17 1.84 -0.08
C GLN A 70 7.07 0.83 -0.47
N HIS A 71 7.17 -0.42 -0.02
CA HIS A 71 6.13 -1.43 -0.24
C HIS A 71 4.76 -0.97 0.32
N TRP A 72 4.72 -0.44 1.54
CA TRP A 72 3.48 0.07 2.13
C TRP A 72 2.93 1.30 1.41
N VAL A 73 3.81 2.22 1.00
CA VAL A 73 3.44 3.39 0.19
C VAL A 73 2.82 2.96 -1.14
N ASP A 74 3.39 1.96 -1.82
CA ASP A 74 2.88 1.50 -3.10
C ASP A 74 1.54 0.78 -2.95
N ARG A 75 1.34 -0.03 -1.89
CA ARG A 75 0.02 -0.58 -1.56
C ARG A 75 -1.00 0.52 -1.28
N LYS A 76 -0.62 1.54 -0.51
CA LYS A 76 -1.49 2.69 -0.23
C LYS A 76 -1.90 3.41 -1.51
N LYS A 77 -0.98 3.61 -2.48
CA LYS A 77 -1.31 4.21 -3.78
C LYS A 77 -2.38 3.39 -4.53
N VAL A 78 -2.29 2.06 -4.51
CA VAL A 78 -3.31 1.20 -5.13
C VAL A 78 -4.67 1.41 -4.48
N TRP A 79 -4.72 1.44 -3.15
CA TRP A 79 -5.96 1.68 -2.41
C TRP A 79 -6.54 3.06 -2.69
N CYS A 80 -5.71 4.11 -2.71
CA CYS A 80 -6.15 5.46 -3.06
C CYS A 80 -6.76 5.50 -4.47
N LYS A 81 -6.11 4.87 -5.47
CA LYS A 81 -6.65 4.79 -6.84
C LYS A 81 -7.97 4.02 -6.92
N GLN A 82 -8.10 2.93 -6.16
CA GLN A 82 -9.35 2.17 -6.10
C GLN A 82 -10.46 2.99 -5.46
N TYR A 83 -10.15 3.70 -4.37
CA TYR A 83 -11.07 4.60 -3.69
C TYR A 83 -11.53 5.74 -4.63
N GLU A 84 -10.61 6.45 -5.27
CA GLU A 84 -10.91 7.50 -6.25
C GLU A 84 -11.83 7.00 -7.37
N ARG A 85 -11.58 5.79 -7.88
CA ARG A 85 -12.43 5.19 -8.92
C ARG A 85 -13.85 4.92 -8.41
N VAL A 86 -14.01 4.47 -7.17
CA VAL A 86 -15.33 4.23 -6.57
C VAL A 86 -16.07 5.55 -6.37
N GLU A 87 -15.41 6.58 -5.86
CA GLU A 87 -15.98 7.92 -5.68
C GLU A 87 -16.45 8.50 -7.02
N ILE A 88 -15.62 8.46 -8.07
CA ILE A 88 -16.02 8.93 -9.42
C ILE A 88 -17.25 8.16 -9.92
N MET A 89 -17.29 6.85 -9.73
CA MET A 89 -18.43 6.03 -10.17
C MET A 89 -19.71 6.30 -9.36
N ASN A 90 -19.58 6.66 -8.08
CA ASN A 90 -20.73 7.07 -7.26
C ASN A 90 -21.25 8.43 -7.72
N GLN A 91 -20.37 9.40 -7.94
CA GLN A 91 -20.76 10.71 -8.46
C GLN A 91 -21.50 10.59 -9.79
N LEU A 92 -20.96 9.82 -10.74
CA LEU A 92 -21.63 9.60 -12.03
C LEU A 92 -23.01 8.93 -11.88
N ARG A 93 -23.22 8.08 -10.87
CA ARG A 93 -24.54 7.49 -10.61
C ARG A 93 -25.51 8.51 -10.05
N GLU A 94 -25.05 9.42 -9.19
CA GLU A 94 -25.84 10.53 -8.69
C GLU A 94 -26.24 11.46 -9.83
N ASP A 95 -25.28 11.86 -10.67
CA ASP A 95 -25.53 12.72 -11.83
C ASP A 95 -26.56 12.08 -12.79
N ILE A 96 -26.41 10.77 -13.08
CA ILE A 96 -27.37 10.04 -13.92
C ILE A 96 -28.75 9.97 -13.26
N ALA A 97 -28.81 9.77 -11.93
CA ALA A 97 -30.08 9.70 -11.22
C ALA A 97 -30.81 11.05 -11.24
N GLU A 98 -30.09 12.16 -11.10
CA GLU A 98 -30.62 13.53 -11.19
C GLU A 98 -31.18 13.81 -12.60
N GLU A 99 -30.39 13.56 -13.66
CA GLU A 99 -30.84 13.75 -15.05
C GLU A 99 -32.01 12.83 -15.41
N LEU A 100 -32.09 11.65 -14.80
CA LEU A 100 -33.22 10.76 -14.97
C LEU A 100 -34.50 11.34 -14.38
N GLU A 101 -34.48 12.19 -13.36
CA GLU A 101 -35.70 12.73 -12.74
C GLU A 101 -36.57 13.51 -13.73
N ASP A 102 -35.94 14.24 -14.65
CA ASP A 102 -36.61 15.01 -15.70
C ASP A 102 -37.01 14.19 -16.93
N CYS A 103 -36.56 12.92 -17.01
CA CYS A 103 -36.87 12.04 -18.13
C CYS A 103 -38.27 11.40 -18.04
N SER A 104 -38.79 10.94 -19.18
CA SER A 104 -40.05 10.20 -19.24
C SER A 104 -39.98 8.87 -18.48
N MET A 105 -41.13 8.39 -17.99
CA MET A 105 -41.23 7.15 -17.21
C MET A 105 -40.72 5.91 -17.98
N GLU A 106 -40.83 5.91 -19.31
CA GLU A 106 -40.34 4.84 -20.18
C GLU A 106 -38.81 4.76 -20.15
N VAL A 107 -38.12 5.91 -20.18
CA VAL A 107 -36.66 6.00 -20.07
C VAL A 107 -36.21 5.56 -18.68
N LYS A 108 -36.87 6.02 -17.61
CA LYS A 108 -36.57 5.61 -16.23
C LYS A 108 -36.65 4.09 -16.05
N ARG A 109 -37.69 3.45 -16.60
CA ARG A 109 -37.88 1.99 -16.56
C ARG A 109 -36.83 1.22 -17.33
N LEU A 110 -36.24 1.81 -18.37
CA LEU A 110 -35.16 1.20 -19.14
C LEU A 110 -33.81 1.33 -18.43
N VAL A 111 -33.47 2.51 -17.92
CA VAL A 111 -32.13 2.81 -17.39
C VAL A 111 -31.92 2.23 -15.98
N THR A 112 -32.94 2.23 -15.12
CA THR A 112 -32.80 1.75 -13.74
C THR A 112 -32.29 0.30 -13.65
N PRO A 113 -32.87 -0.68 -14.39
CA PRO A 113 -32.35 -2.04 -14.39
C PRO A 113 -30.92 -2.15 -14.97
N MET A 114 -30.57 -1.33 -15.98
CA MET A 114 -29.22 -1.34 -16.56
C MET A 114 -28.17 -0.92 -15.52
N MET A 115 -28.45 0.11 -14.72
CA MET A 115 -27.57 0.53 -13.63
C MET A 115 -27.40 -0.58 -12.58
N GLN A 116 -28.49 -1.24 -12.19
CA GLN A 116 -28.46 -2.36 -11.24
C GLN A 116 -27.62 -3.53 -11.78
N TYR A 117 -27.84 -3.93 -13.03
CA TYR A 117 -27.05 -5.01 -13.64
C TYR A 117 -25.57 -4.65 -13.74
N LYS A 118 -25.23 -3.39 -14.03
CA LYS A 118 -23.82 -2.97 -14.11
C LYS A 118 -23.11 -3.05 -12.76
N ILE A 119 -23.81 -2.75 -11.67
CA ILE A 119 -23.29 -2.91 -10.30
C ILE A 119 -23.06 -4.39 -10.01
N CYS A 120 -24.06 -5.25 -10.27
CA CYS A 120 -23.95 -6.69 -10.07
C CYS A 120 -22.81 -7.30 -10.90
N GLU A 121 -22.69 -6.93 -12.18
CA GLU A 121 -21.62 -7.40 -13.08
C GLU A 121 -20.24 -7.04 -12.51
N THR A 122 -20.05 -5.81 -12.04
CA THR A 122 -18.77 -5.36 -11.47
C THR A 122 -18.42 -6.13 -10.20
N SER A 123 -19.40 -6.36 -9.31
CA SER A 123 -19.21 -7.15 -8.09
C SER A 123 -18.87 -8.61 -8.39
N LEU A 124 -19.57 -9.23 -9.34
CA LEU A 124 -19.31 -10.60 -9.77
C LEU A 124 -17.93 -10.75 -10.42
N TRP A 125 -17.53 -9.79 -11.25
CA TRP A 125 -16.21 -9.76 -11.87
C TRP A 125 -15.10 -9.66 -10.83
N ASN A 126 -15.24 -8.77 -9.84
CA ASN A 126 -14.28 -8.65 -8.74
C ASN A 126 -14.20 -9.94 -7.93
N ALA A 127 -15.35 -10.54 -7.58
CA ALA A 127 -15.39 -11.81 -6.85
C ALA A 127 -14.75 -12.96 -7.63
N MET A 128 -15.00 -13.04 -8.94
CA MET A 128 -14.38 -14.04 -9.82
C MET A 128 -12.87 -13.84 -9.92
N ARG A 129 -12.41 -12.59 -10.06
CA ARG A 129 -10.97 -12.28 -10.10
C ARG A 129 -10.29 -12.66 -8.77
N GLU A 130 -10.88 -12.29 -7.65
CA GLU A 130 -10.38 -12.66 -6.32
C GLU A 130 -10.34 -14.18 -6.12
N ALA A 131 -11.37 -14.91 -6.58
CA ALA A 131 -11.38 -16.36 -6.54
C ALA A 131 -10.27 -16.98 -7.42
N HIS A 132 -9.99 -16.39 -8.58
CA HIS A 132 -8.92 -16.84 -9.48
C HIS A 132 -7.52 -16.55 -8.91
N GLU A 133 -7.34 -15.39 -8.27
CA GLU A 133 -6.08 -14.98 -7.63
C GLU A 133 -5.80 -15.79 -6.35
N ARG A 134 -6.84 -16.19 -5.61
CA ARG A 134 -6.71 -16.96 -4.36
C ARG A 134 -6.67 -18.48 -4.55
N GLY A 135 -6.74 -18.97 -5.79
CA GLY A 135 -6.67 -20.39 -6.11
C GLY A 135 -7.93 -21.14 -5.69
N ALA A 136 -8.92 -21.15 -6.57
CA ALA A 136 -9.70 -22.37 -6.81
C ALA A 136 -8.90 -23.31 -7.71
#